data_AF-A0A7W9UG52-F1
#
_entry.id   AF-A0A7W9UG52-F1
#
_cell.length_a   1.000
_cell.length_b   1.000
_cell.length_c   1.000
_cell.angle_alpha   90.00
_cell.angle_beta   90.00
_cell.angle_gamma   90.00
#
_symmetry.space_group_name_H-M   'P 1'
#
loop_
_entity.id
_entity.type
_entity.pdbx_description
1 polymer ?
#
loop_
_entity_poly.entity_id
_entity_poly.type
_entity_poly.pdbx_seq_one_letter_code
_entity_poly.pdbx_strand_id
1 'polypeptide(L)'
;MPDMQSFVASVSTRIARRAAEYAAEVDRDEVPEQAALDAFTTHVEVILTGYDPPSVRRRSDGLVFVHLYAAARHPKPDEEGWRVPSAVLAALLAAEVEFRGPLRLSTRQNALLAEEYERLGAQLWDLRLYAHAALAFRRAVALYRMNEDDDGEDRCGLRLARSRTRALPRGWRRWAGQLSYVSCGHGFRPSWLLGWVAVQLVLFTIAGLLLSGSPSPTTIVYMTATSFLNPQGQGDTAGLHAAARPLFAVESWAGVVSMSVFFALLVRKWFRM
;
A
#
# COMPACT_ATOMS: atom_id res chain seq x y z
N MET A 1 -41.65 15.66 -0.37
CA MET A 1 -40.55 15.01 0.36
C MET A 1 -39.30 15.92 0.37
N PRO A 2 -39.31 17.05 1.09
CA PRO A 2 -38.24 18.05 1.05
C PRO A 2 -37.06 17.78 2.01
N ASP A 3 -37.24 16.93 3.03
CA ASP A 3 -36.32 16.89 4.19
C ASP A 3 -34.98 16.18 3.94
N MET A 4 -34.95 15.14 3.10
CA MET A 4 -33.71 14.39 2.84
C MET A 4 -32.77 15.16 1.90
N GLN A 5 -33.32 15.81 0.87
CA GLN A 5 -32.50 16.57 -0.08
C GLN A 5 -31.89 17.82 0.59
N SER A 6 -32.68 18.53 1.40
CA SER A 6 -32.18 19.68 2.16
C SER A 6 -31.15 19.26 3.21
N PHE A 7 -31.36 18.13 3.89
CA PHE A 7 -30.37 17.55 4.81
C PHE A 7 -29.06 17.22 4.09
N VAL A 8 -29.11 16.47 2.99
CA VAL A 8 -27.91 16.09 2.22
C VAL A 8 -27.19 17.34 1.71
N ALA A 9 -27.91 18.32 1.17
CA ALA A 9 -27.31 19.58 0.72
C ALA A 9 -26.61 20.33 1.86
N SER A 10 -27.25 20.45 3.02
CA SER A 10 -26.68 21.11 4.21
C SER A 10 -25.40 20.43 4.70
N VAL A 11 -25.42 19.09 4.84
CA VAL A 11 -24.25 18.32 5.27
C VAL A 11 -23.14 18.38 4.23
N SER A 12 -23.49 18.31 2.93
CA SER A 12 -22.49 18.36 1.85
C SER A 12 -21.79 19.71 1.78
N THR A 13 -22.52 20.82 1.98
CA THR A 13 -21.92 22.16 2.11
C THR A 13 -20.98 22.23 3.32
N ARG A 14 -21.35 21.61 4.46
CA ARG A 14 -20.48 21.55 5.64
C ARG A 14 -19.22 20.72 5.36
N ILE A 15 -19.34 19.57 4.70
CA ILE A 15 -18.22 18.73 4.28
C ILE A 15 -17.29 19.53 3.36
N ALA A 16 -17.83 20.17 2.30
CA ALA A 16 -17.04 20.94 1.34
C ALA A 16 -16.28 22.09 2.02
N ARG A 17 -16.95 22.84 2.92
CA ARG A 17 -16.28 23.91 3.68
C ARG A 17 -15.16 23.38 4.56
N ARG A 18 -15.38 22.28 5.29
CA ARG A 18 -14.33 21.67 6.12
C ARG A 18 -13.20 21.09 5.29
N ALA A 19 -13.50 20.54 4.12
CA ALA A 19 -12.49 20.06 3.19
C ALA A 19 -11.60 21.18 2.66
N ALA A 20 -12.18 22.35 2.38
CA ALA A 20 -11.43 23.55 1.98
C ALA A 20 -10.52 24.06 3.11
N GLU A 21 -11.05 24.18 4.33
CA GLU A 21 -10.26 24.52 5.52
C GLU A 21 -9.10 23.53 5.73
N TYR A 22 -9.39 22.23 5.61
CA TYR A 22 -8.40 21.18 5.77
C TYR A 22 -7.38 21.12 4.63
N ALA A 23 -7.80 21.40 3.38
CA ALA A 23 -6.89 21.52 2.25
C ALA A 23 -5.86 22.63 2.49
N ALA A 24 -6.30 23.79 3.00
CA ALA A 24 -5.41 24.88 3.36
C ALA A 24 -4.46 24.54 4.52
N GLU A 25 -4.83 23.64 5.43
CA GLU A 25 -3.93 23.12 6.48
C GLU A 25 -2.88 22.15 5.91
N VAL A 26 -3.29 21.23 5.04
CA VAL A 26 -2.40 20.24 4.42
C VAL A 26 -1.44 20.89 3.41
N ASP A 27 -1.86 21.97 2.76
CA ASP A 27 -1.04 22.68 1.77
C ASP A 27 0.12 23.46 2.39
N ARG A 28 -0.02 23.89 3.65
CA ARG A 28 1.02 24.65 4.37
C ARG A 28 2.33 23.85 4.59
N ASP A 29 2.34 22.53 4.42
CA ASP A 29 3.50 21.61 4.55
C ASP A 29 4.32 21.73 5.87
N GLU A 30 3.81 22.47 6.85
CA GLU A 30 4.45 22.71 8.15
C GLU A 30 4.26 21.54 9.13
N VAL A 31 3.24 20.71 8.90
CA VAL A 31 2.78 19.68 9.84
C VAL A 31 3.13 18.29 9.31
N PRO A 32 3.73 17.40 10.13
CA PRO A 32 3.92 16.00 9.75
C PRO A 32 2.58 15.38 9.35
N GLU A 33 2.57 14.63 8.26
CA GLU A 33 1.35 14.03 7.70
C GLU A 33 0.51 13.23 8.72
N GLN A 34 1.18 12.59 9.69
CA GLN A 34 0.52 11.87 10.77
C GLN A 34 -0.31 12.79 11.68
N ALA A 35 0.18 13.98 12.01
CA ALA A 35 -0.58 14.97 12.78
C ALA A 35 -1.71 15.60 11.93
N ALA A 36 -1.51 15.70 10.61
CA ALA A 36 -2.59 16.08 9.71
C ALA A 36 -3.75 15.07 9.73
N LEU A 37 -3.50 13.76 9.89
CA LEU A 37 -4.56 12.75 10.06
C LEU A 37 -5.37 12.91 11.36
N ASP A 38 -4.74 13.41 12.43
CA ASP A 38 -5.44 13.68 13.68
C ASP A 38 -6.42 14.87 13.48
N ALA A 39 -5.96 15.94 12.82
CA ALA A 39 -6.82 17.06 12.43
C ALA A 39 -7.96 16.62 11.50
N PHE A 40 -7.69 15.74 10.53
CA PHE A 40 -8.72 15.13 9.68
C PHE A 40 -9.79 14.42 10.52
N THR A 41 -9.38 13.66 11.54
CA THR A 41 -10.31 12.95 12.44
C THR A 41 -11.20 13.95 13.19
N THR A 42 -10.63 15.06 13.66
CA THR A 42 -11.39 16.15 14.28
C THR A 42 -12.44 16.74 13.31
N HIS A 43 -12.09 16.97 12.04
CA HIS A 43 -13.06 17.45 11.04
C HIS A 43 -14.22 16.46 10.83
N VAL A 44 -13.92 15.15 10.75
CA VAL A 44 -14.95 14.10 10.65
C VAL A 44 -15.86 14.11 11.88
N GLU A 45 -15.31 14.21 13.08
CA GLU A 45 -16.07 14.21 14.33
C GLU A 45 -17.01 15.41 14.42
N VAL A 46 -16.54 16.60 14.07
CA VAL A 46 -17.36 17.82 14.01
C VAL A 46 -18.55 17.66 13.05
N ILE A 47 -18.35 16.97 11.92
CA ILE A 47 -19.45 16.69 10.98
C ILE A 47 -20.43 15.69 11.60
N LEU A 48 -19.92 14.61 12.21
CA LEU A 48 -20.72 13.57 12.84
C LEU A 48 -21.54 14.06 14.04
N THR A 49 -21.02 14.98 14.86
CA THR A 49 -21.77 15.55 16.01
C THR A 49 -23.06 16.23 15.57
N GLY A 50 -23.08 16.83 14.38
CA GLY A 50 -24.27 17.45 13.80
C GLY A 50 -24.91 16.64 12.69
N TYR A 51 -24.64 15.33 12.60
CA TYR A 51 -25.20 14.42 11.60
C TYR A 51 -26.35 13.62 12.20
N ASP A 52 -27.57 14.15 12.04
CA ASP A 52 -28.81 13.48 12.47
C ASP A 52 -29.68 13.20 11.23
N PRO A 53 -29.55 12.01 10.60
CA PRO A 53 -30.26 11.71 9.38
C PRO A 53 -31.76 11.51 9.67
N PRO A 54 -32.67 12.08 8.85
CA PRO A 54 -34.10 11.90 9.07
C PRO A 54 -34.47 10.40 9.03
N SER A 55 -35.19 9.94 10.05
CA SER A 55 -35.49 8.53 10.39
C SER A 55 -36.30 7.74 9.34
N VAL A 56 -36.57 8.33 8.20
CA VAL A 56 -37.31 7.69 7.11
C VAL A 56 -36.41 6.65 6.47
N ARG A 57 -36.77 5.37 6.62
CA ARG A 57 -36.12 4.21 5.99
C ARG A 57 -35.71 4.54 4.56
N ARG A 58 -34.39 4.65 4.35
CA ARG A 58 -33.82 5.01 3.06
C ARG A 58 -34.11 3.88 2.07
N ARG A 59 -34.84 4.20 1.00
CA ARG A 59 -35.16 3.27 -0.10
C ARG A 59 -34.12 3.28 -1.24
N SER A 60 -33.05 4.08 -1.11
CA SER A 60 -32.04 4.23 -2.16
C SER A 60 -30.86 3.30 -1.94
N ASP A 61 -30.57 2.47 -2.93
CA ASP A 61 -29.42 1.54 -2.96
C ASP A 61 -28.05 2.22 -3.09
N GLY A 62 -28.01 3.55 -3.22
CA GLY A 62 -26.79 4.33 -3.39
C GLY A 62 -26.22 4.92 -2.10
N LEU A 63 -24.99 5.43 -2.20
CA LEU A 63 -24.33 6.21 -1.16
C LEU A 63 -25.02 7.58 -0.95
N VAL A 64 -24.76 8.22 0.18
CA VAL A 64 -25.37 9.53 0.51
C VAL A 64 -24.77 10.64 -0.34
N PHE A 65 -23.45 10.66 -0.45
CA PHE A 65 -22.71 11.79 -0.99
C PHE A 65 -22.16 11.53 -2.40
N VAL A 66 -22.94 10.86 -3.26
CA VAL A 66 -22.54 10.48 -4.63
C VAL A 66 -21.96 11.66 -5.43
N HIS A 67 -22.51 12.85 -5.26
CA HIS A 67 -22.05 14.05 -5.95
C HIS A 67 -20.65 14.50 -5.49
N LEU A 68 -20.26 14.29 -4.23
CA LEU A 68 -18.91 14.59 -3.73
C LEU A 68 -17.90 13.59 -4.32
N TYR A 69 -18.25 12.30 -4.38
CA TYR A 69 -17.41 11.30 -5.05
C TYR A 69 -17.26 11.60 -6.54
N ALA A 70 -18.34 12.02 -7.22
CA ALA A 70 -18.29 12.42 -8.62
C ALA A 70 -17.37 13.64 -8.83
N ALA A 71 -17.43 14.64 -7.95
CA ALA A 71 -16.53 15.79 -8.00
C ALA A 71 -15.05 15.40 -7.83
N ALA A 72 -14.75 14.44 -6.93
CA ALA A 72 -13.39 13.95 -6.73
C ALA A 72 -12.84 13.11 -7.90
N ARG A 73 -13.68 12.54 -8.77
CA ARG A 73 -13.20 11.82 -9.97
C ARG A 73 -12.59 12.76 -11.00
N HIS A 74 -13.10 13.98 -11.07
CA HIS A 74 -12.62 15.04 -11.96
C HIS A 74 -12.48 16.34 -11.16
N PRO A 75 -11.50 16.39 -10.24
CA PRO A 75 -11.36 17.53 -9.35
C PRO A 75 -11.03 18.76 -10.20
N LYS A 76 -11.84 19.80 -10.03
CA LYS A 76 -11.50 21.12 -10.56
C LYS A 76 -10.37 21.69 -9.70
N PRO A 77 -9.44 22.48 -10.28
CA PRO A 77 -8.50 23.25 -9.49
C PRO A 77 -9.28 24.16 -8.52
N ASP A 78 -8.85 24.21 -7.27
CA ASP A 78 -9.38 25.19 -6.32
C ASP A 78 -8.94 26.60 -6.73
N GLU A 79 -9.74 27.61 -6.42
CA GLU A 79 -9.43 29.01 -6.76
C GLU A 79 -8.14 29.48 -6.07
N GLU A 80 -7.89 28.93 -4.89
CA GLU A 80 -6.72 29.16 -4.05
C GLU A 80 -5.46 28.44 -4.56
N GLY A 81 -5.58 27.53 -5.53
CA GLY A 81 -4.46 26.85 -6.15
C GLY A 81 -3.75 25.82 -5.25
N TRP A 82 -4.45 25.25 -4.27
CA TRP A 82 -3.89 24.24 -3.37
C TRP A 82 -3.31 23.03 -4.10
N ARG A 83 -2.23 22.46 -3.57
CA ARG A 83 -1.59 21.23 -4.09
C ARG A 83 -2.56 20.04 -4.10
N VAL A 84 -3.42 19.97 -3.09
CA VAL A 84 -4.37 18.87 -2.88
C VAL A 84 -5.77 19.40 -3.15
N PRO A 85 -6.46 18.94 -4.20
CA PRO A 85 -7.78 19.45 -4.51
C PRO A 85 -8.78 19.20 -3.38
N SER A 86 -9.47 20.24 -2.93
CA SER A 86 -10.44 20.18 -1.83
C SER A 86 -11.55 19.16 -2.10
N ALA A 87 -11.91 18.95 -3.36
CA ALA A 87 -12.89 17.94 -3.79
C ALA A 87 -12.48 16.51 -3.39
N VAL A 88 -11.18 16.16 -3.45
CA VAL A 88 -10.68 14.84 -3.05
C VAL A 88 -10.78 14.66 -1.54
N LEU A 89 -10.44 15.70 -0.77
CA LEU A 89 -10.57 15.69 0.69
C LEU A 89 -12.03 15.70 1.14
N ALA A 90 -12.92 16.40 0.42
CA ALA A 90 -14.36 16.39 0.64
C ALA A 90 -14.95 15.00 0.44
N ALA A 91 -14.55 14.30 -0.62
CA ALA A 91 -14.95 12.93 -0.85
C ALA A 91 -14.42 11.98 0.24
N LEU A 92 -13.18 12.16 0.73
CA LEU A 92 -12.66 11.35 1.84
C LEU A 92 -13.41 11.61 3.15
N LEU A 93 -13.70 12.87 3.49
CA LEU A 93 -14.53 13.23 4.64
C LEU A 93 -15.94 12.62 4.52
N ALA A 94 -16.55 12.72 3.34
CA ALA A 94 -17.86 12.13 3.06
C ALA A 94 -17.85 10.60 3.25
N ALA A 95 -16.81 9.92 2.75
CA ALA A 95 -16.66 8.48 2.91
C ALA A 95 -16.52 8.08 4.39
N GLU A 96 -15.76 8.84 5.19
CA GLU A 96 -15.61 8.56 6.63
C GLU A 96 -16.89 8.86 7.41
N VAL A 97 -17.64 9.88 7.02
CA VAL A 97 -18.98 10.15 7.60
C VAL A 97 -19.96 9.04 7.27
N GLU A 98 -19.96 8.50 6.05
CA GLU A 98 -20.80 7.34 5.70
C GLU A 98 -20.34 6.06 6.41
N PHE A 99 -19.03 5.85 6.53
CA PHE A 99 -18.45 4.67 7.19
C PHE A 99 -18.70 4.65 8.71
N ARG A 100 -18.56 5.80 9.39
CA ARG A 100 -18.74 5.94 10.84
C ARG A 100 -20.17 6.35 11.23
N GLY A 101 -21.00 6.69 10.25
CA GLY A 101 -22.32 7.24 10.47
C GLY A 101 -23.27 6.25 11.18
N PRO A 102 -24.37 6.75 11.78
CA PRO A 102 -25.36 5.93 12.47
C PRO A 102 -26.17 5.02 11.52
N LEU A 103 -26.09 5.26 10.20
CA LEU A 103 -26.80 4.49 9.20
C LEU A 103 -26.08 3.18 8.94
N ARG A 104 -26.75 2.06 9.21
CA ARG A 104 -26.27 0.75 8.76
C ARG A 104 -26.33 0.69 7.24
N LEU A 105 -25.18 0.50 6.61
CA LEU A 105 -25.05 0.31 5.18
C LEU A 105 -25.47 -1.10 4.79
N SER A 106 -26.15 -1.25 3.65
CA SER A 106 -26.38 -2.56 3.04
C SER A 106 -25.08 -3.14 2.47
N THR A 107 -25.05 -4.45 2.20
CA THR A 107 -23.91 -5.13 1.54
C THR A 107 -23.51 -4.41 0.24
N ARG A 108 -24.50 -4.00 -0.57
CA ARG A 108 -24.26 -3.24 -1.81
C ARG A 108 -23.63 -1.87 -1.54
N GLN A 109 -24.11 -1.15 -0.52
CA GLN A 109 -23.53 0.15 -0.14
C GLN A 109 -22.11 -0.01 0.41
N ASN A 110 -21.83 -1.06 1.19
CA ASN A 110 -20.48 -1.38 1.64
C ASN A 110 -19.54 -1.62 0.45
N ALA A 111 -20.00 -2.34 -0.59
CA ALA A 111 -19.19 -2.61 -1.78
C ALA A 111 -18.88 -1.30 -2.54
N LEU A 112 -19.91 -0.48 -2.76
CA LEU A 112 -19.74 0.84 -3.40
C LEU A 112 -18.81 1.75 -2.59
N LEU A 113 -18.94 1.78 -1.27
CA LEU A 113 -18.08 2.57 -0.40
C LEU A 113 -16.64 2.05 -0.40
N ALA A 114 -16.44 0.73 -0.47
CA ALA A 114 -15.11 0.11 -0.61
C ALA A 114 -14.42 0.56 -1.91
N GLU A 115 -15.15 0.56 -3.03
CA GLU A 115 -14.64 1.04 -4.31
C GLU A 115 -14.28 2.53 -4.27
N GLU A 116 -15.10 3.36 -3.62
CA GLU A 116 -14.78 4.78 -3.46
C GLU A 116 -13.53 4.99 -2.60
N TYR A 117 -13.38 4.25 -1.49
CA TYR A 117 -12.14 4.28 -0.70
C TYR A 117 -10.93 3.79 -1.48
N GLU A 118 -11.05 2.73 -2.29
CA GLU A 118 -9.97 2.24 -3.15
C GLU A 118 -9.53 3.33 -4.13
N ARG A 119 -10.50 4.01 -4.77
CA ARG A 119 -10.23 5.08 -5.74
C ARG A 119 -9.60 6.30 -5.07
N LEU A 120 -10.17 6.77 -3.96
CA LEU A 120 -9.64 7.89 -3.19
C LEU A 120 -8.23 7.58 -2.68
N GLY A 121 -7.98 6.36 -2.20
CA GLY A 121 -6.65 5.93 -1.80
C GLY A 121 -5.62 6.03 -2.93
N ALA A 122 -6.01 5.70 -4.17
CA ALA A 122 -5.13 5.85 -5.33
C ALA A 122 -4.86 7.33 -5.66
N GLN A 123 -5.88 8.19 -5.65
CA GLN A 123 -5.72 9.62 -5.88
C GLN A 123 -4.82 10.28 -4.83
N LEU A 124 -5.04 9.98 -3.54
CA LEU A 124 -4.24 10.50 -2.44
C LEU A 124 -2.79 10.03 -2.51
N TRP A 125 -2.56 8.79 -2.96
CA TRP A 125 -1.22 8.28 -3.22
C TRP A 125 -0.51 9.10 -4.29
N ASP A 126 -1.17 9.42 -5.40
CA ASP A 126 -0.60 10.21 -6.49
C ASP A 126 -0.30 11.66 -6.04
N LEU A 127 -1.13 12.20 -5.15
CA LEU A 127 -0.93 13.50 -4.48
C LEU A 127 0.12 13.46 -3.36
N ARG A 128 0.76 12.30 -3.13
CA ARG A 128 1.78 12.05 -2.10
C ARG A 128 1.28 12.21 -0.66
N LEU A 129 -0.02 12.06 -0.44
CA LEU A 129 -0.63 11.91 0.89
C LEU A 129 -0.73 10.43 1.25
N TYR A 130 0.42 9.82 1.55
CA TYR A 130 0.54 8.38 1.79
C TYR A 130 -0.15 7.90 3.06
N ALA A 131 -0.21 8.70 4.12
CA ALA A 131 -0.90 8.37 5.36
C ALA A 131 -2.43 8.40 5.14
N HIS A 132 -2.96 9.37 4.39
CA HIS A 132 -4.37 9.41 3.99
C HIS A 132 -4.73 8.29 3.03
N ALA A 133 -3.87 8.00 2.07
CA ALA A 133 -4.01 6.82 1.21
C ALA A 133 -4.06 5.53 2.04
N ALA A 134 -3.20 5.40 3.06
CA ALA A 134 -3.21 4.27 3.99
C ALA A 134 -4.46 4.23 4.88
N LEU A 135 -5.09 5.37 5.20
CA LEU A 135 -6.40 5.37 5.86
C LEU A 135 -7.46 4.81 4.89
N ALA A 136 -7.55 5.36 3.70
CA ALA A 136 -8.55 4.98 2.69
C ALA A 136 -8.45 3.48 2.33
N PHE A 137 -7.26 2.97 1.99
CA PHE A 137 -7.10 1.55 1.68
C PHE A 137 -7.42 0.62 2.86
N ARG A 138 -7.19 1.06 4.10
CA ARG A 138 -7.55 0.29 5.30
C ARG A 138 -9.06 0.17 5.46
N ARG A 139 -9.80 1.24 5.16
CA ARG A 139 -11.27 1.22 5.14
C ARG A 139 -11.79 0.33 4.01
N ALA A 140 -11.21 0.44 2.81
CA ALA A 140 -11.55 -0.43 1.69
C ALA A 140 -11.35 -1.91 2.05
N VAL A 141 -10.19 -2.29 2.61
CA VAL A 141 -9.92 -3.66 3.08
C VAL A 141 -10.99 -4.15 4.07
N ALA A 142 -11.33 -3.33 5.06
CA ALA A 142 -12.32 -3.71 6.05
C ALA A 142 -13.70 -3.96 5.43
N LEU A 143 -14.11 -3.12 4.47
CA LEU A 143 -15.39 -3.25 3.77
C LEU A 143 -15.41 -4.43 2.79
N TYR A 144 -14.33 -4.65 2.02
CA TYR A 144 -14.21 -5.82 1.13
C TYR A 144 -14.26 -7.12 1.92
N ARG A 145 -13.57 -7.19 3.07
CA ARG A 145 -13.65 -8.33 3.99
C ARG A 145 -15.06 -8.59 4.50
N MET A 146 -15.78 -7.53 4.91
CA MET A 146 -17.16 -7.65 5.38
C MET A 146 -18.12 -8.16 4.29
N ASN A 147 -17.75 -8.00 3.02
CA ASN A 147 -18.50 -8.44 1.86
C ASN A 147 -17.96 -9.74 1.24
N GLU A 148 -16.97 -10.39 1.86
CA GLU A 148 -16.34 -11.63 1.35
C GLU A 148 -15.74 -11.46 -0.07
N ASP A 149 -15.27 -10.26 -0.42
CA ASP A 149 -14.55 -9.97 -1.67
C ASP A 149 -13.04 -10.07 -1.43
N ASP A 150 -12.52 -11.30 -1.54
CA ASP A 150 -11.11 -11.62 -1.31
C ASP A 150 -10.17 -10.89 -2.29
N ASP A 151 -10.58 -10.71 -3.54
CA ASP A 151 -9.80 -10.02 -4.58
C ASP A 151 -9.67 -8.52 -4.27
N GLY A 152 -10.76 -7.89 -3.83
CA GLY A 152 -10.78 -6.52 -3.35
C GLY A 152 -9.93 -6.32 -2.09
N GLU A 153 -10.05 -7.26 -1.14
CA GLU A 153 -9.26 -7.27 0.09
C GLU A 153 -7.75 -7.34 -0.22
N ASP A 154 -7.30 -8.31 -1.02
CA ASP A 154 -5.87 -8.50 -1.31
C ASP A 154 -5.29 -7.31 -2.10
N ARG A 155 -6.04 -6.80 -3.10
CA ARG A 155 -5.63 -5.63 -3.90
C ARG A 155 -5.46 -4.38 -3.05
N CYS A 156 -6.44 -4.08 -2.19
CA CYS A 156 -6.38 -2.92 -1.30
C CYS A 156 -5.36 -3.14 -0.17
N GLY A 157 -5.23 -4.35 0.37
CA GLY A 157 -4.28 -4.70 1.43
C GLY A 157 -2.84 -4.47 1.00
N LEU A 158 -2.52 -4.75 -0.27
CA LEU A 158 -1.21 -4.45 -0.83
C LEU A 158 -0.97 -2.94 -0.97
N ARG A 159 -1.95 -2.20 -1.50
CA ARG A 159 -1.84 -0.74 -1.63
C ARG A 159 -1.74 -0.06 -0.26
N LEU A 160 -2.44 -0.59 0.74
CA LEU A 160 -2.32 -0.20 2.15
C LEU A 160 -0.89 -0.39 2.67
N ALA A 161 -0.31 -1.58 2.48
CA ALA A 161 1.06 -1.86 2.93
C ALA A 161 2.06 -0.88 2.27
N ARG A 162 1.93 -0.62 0.97
CA ARG A 162 2.77 0.35 0.25
C ARG A 162 2.60 1.77 0.82
N SER A 163 1.36 2.20 1.02
CA SER A 163 1.01 3.51 1.58
C SER A 163 1.62 3.70 2.96
N ARG A 164 1.50 2.69 3.84
CA ARG A 164 2.15 2.70 5.16
C ARG A 164 3.67 2.81 5.05
N THR A 165 4.32 2.01 4.20
CA THR A 165 5.78 2.07 4.04
C THR A 165 6.23 3.45 3.53
N ARG A 166 5.48 4.08 2.63
CA ARG A 166 5.81 5.42 2.11
C ARG A 166 5.51 6.56 3.08
N ALA A 167 4.51 6.40 3.95
CA ALA A 167 4.19 7.34 5.02
C ALA A 167 5.25 7.36 6.14
N LEU A 168 6.06 6.29 6.28
CA LEU A 168 7.14 6.28 7.26
C LEU A 168 8.17 7.38 7.01
N PRO A 169 8.75 7.97 8.08
CA PRO A 169 9.90 8.85 7.97
C PRO A 169 11.03 8.21 7.16
N ARG A 170 11.83 9.05 6.49
CA ARG A 170 13.02 8.57 5.77
C ARG A 170 13.95 7.87 6.75
N GLY A 171 14.31 6.61 6.46
CA GLY A 171 15.16 5.81 7.33
C GLY A 171 15.21 4.34 6.93
N TRP A 172 15.98 3.54 7.67
CA TRP A 172 16.19 2.12 7.38
C TRP A 172 14.87 1.33 7.29
N ARG A 173 13.88 1.64 8.13
CA ARG A 173 12.57 0.98 8.12
C ARG A 173 11.82 1.17 6.79
N ARG A 174 11.89 2.36 6.20
CA ARG A 174 11.29 2.65 4.88
C ARG A 174 12.03 1.91 3.77
N TRP A 175 13.35 1.86 3.83
CA TRP A 175 14.18 1.13 2.87
C TRP A 175 13.95 -0.37 2.93
N ALA A 176 13.93 -0.96 4.12
CA ALA A 176 13.65 -2.38 4.32
C ALA A 176 12.27 -2.76 3.75
N GLY A 177 11.24 -1.94 3.97
CA GLY A 177 9.92 -2.16 3.40
C GLY A 177 9.89 -2.04 1.87
N GLN A 178 10.61 -1.08 1.29
CA GLN A 178 10.73 -0.95 -0.17
C GLN A 178 11.52 -2.11 -0.78
N LEU A 179 12.62 -2.51 -0.15
CA LEU A 179 13.43 -3.66 -0.58
C LEU A 179 12.61 -4.94 -0.55
N SER A 180 11.88 -5.19 0.53
CA SER A 180 10.98 -6.35 0.64
C SER A 180 9.93 -6.34 -0.48
N TYR A 181 9.39 -5.17 -0.83
CA TYR A 181 8.45 -5.05 -1.93
C TYR A 181 9.09 -5.33 -3.30
N VAL A 182 10.29 -4.83 -3.56
CA VAL A 182 11.03 -5.08 -4.81
C VAL A 182 11.47 -6.54 -4.91
N SER A 183 11.99 -7.12 -3.83
CA SER A 183 12.53 -8.47 -3.80
C SER A 183 11.45 -9.54 -3.87
N CYS A 184 10.33 -9.35 -3.15
CA CYS A 184 9.25 -10.34 -3.11
C CYS A 184 8.18 -10.11 -4.18
N GLY A 185 8.22 -8.96 -4.88
CA GLY A 185 7.36 -8.65 -6.01
C GLY A 185 5.87 -8.49 -5.68
N HIS A 186 5.14 -7.87 -6.60
CA HIS A 186 3.70 -7.69 -6.54
C HIS A 186 2.95 -9.04 -6.60
N GLY A 187 2.00 -9.29 -5.69
CA GLY A 187 0.92 -10.28 -5.88
C GLY A 187 1.37 -11.70 -6.20
N PHE A 188 2.37 -12.24 -5.49
CA PHE A 188 2.93 -13.57 -5.75
C PHE A 188 3.36 -13.75 -7.20
N ARG A 189 4.46 -13.09 -7.60
CA ARG A 189 5.16 -13.40 -8.86
C ARG A 189 6.43 -14.21 -8.58
N PRO A 190 6.35 -15.55 -8.47
CA PRO A 190 7.51 -16.43 -8.34
C PRO A 190 8.63 -16.14 -9.35
N SER A 191 8.27 -15.68 -10.55
CA SER A 191 9.23 -15.31 -11.59
C SER A 191 10.16 -14.15 -11.20
N TRP A 192 9.70 -13.20 -10.37
CA TRP A 192 10.56 -12.12 -9.87
C TRP A 192 11.58 -12.60 -8.84
N LEU A 193 11.19 -13.52 -7.97
CA LEU A 193 12.12 -14.19 -7.05
C LEU A 193 13.15 -15.01 -7.83
N LEU A 194 12.74 -15.68 -8.91
CA LEU A 194 13.67 -16.38 -9.80
C LEU A 194 14.66 -15.41 -10.44
N GLY A 195 14.19 -14.23 -10.87
CA GLY A 195 15.04 -13.14 -11.34
C GLY A 195 16.01 -12.65 -10.27
N TRP A 196 15.56 -12.53 -9.01
CA TRP A 196 16.43 -12.16 -7.88
C TRP A 196 17.52 -13.20 -7.62
N VAL A 197 17.17 -14.48 -7.66
CA VAL A 197 18.13 -15.60 -7.58
C VAL A 197 19.15 -15.51 -8.73
N ALA A 198 18.69 -15.26 -9.96
CA ALA A 198 19.58 -15.07 -11.10
C ALA A 198 20.55 -13.89 -10.91
N VAL A 199 20.06 -12.76 -10.38
CA VAL A 199 20.90 -11.59 -10.05
C VAL A 199 21.94 -11.94 -8.97
N GLN A 200 21.55 -12.66 -7.92
CA GLN A 200 22.48 -13.12 -6.88
C GLN A 200 23.58 -14.00 -7.48
N LEU A 201 23.22 -15.00 -8.30
CA LEU A 201 24.17 -15.88 -8.98
C LEU A 201 25.16 -15.07 -9.85
N VAL A 202 24.68 -14.09 -10.61
CA VAL A 202 25.53 -13.24 -11.45
C VAL A 202 26.49 -12.41 -10.58
N LEU A 203 26.00 -11.80 -9.50
CA LEU A 203 26.82 -10.98 -8.60
C LEU A 203 27.91 -11.80 -7.91
N PHE A 204 27.57 -12.99 -7.38
CA PHE A 204 28.55 -13.89 -6.76
C PHE A 204 29.53 -14.45 -7.79
N THR A 205 29.09 -14.75 -9.02
CA THR A 205 29.98 -15.14 -10.12
C THR A 205 30.99 -14.03 -10.42
N ILE A 206 30.54 -12.79 -10.59
CA ILE A 206 31.42 -11.64 -10.89
C ILE A 206 32.41 -11.41 -9.74
N ALA A 207 31.93 -11.41 -8.50
CA ALA A 207 32.79 -11.26 -7.33
C ALA A 207 33.81 -12.41 -7.23
N GLY A 208 33.39 -13.65 -7.50
CA GLY A 208 34.27 -14.81 -7.57
C GLY A 208 35.33 -14.67 -8.65
N LEU A 209 34.96 -14.22 -9.87
CA LEU A 209 35.90 -13.98 -10.97
C LEU A 209 36.94 -12.91 -10.62
N LEU A 210 36.54 -11.85 -9.92
CA LEU A 210 37.45 -10.77 -9.53
C LEU A 210 38.40 -11.18 -8.38
N LEU A 211 37.96 -12.05 -7.47
CA LEU A 211 38.68 -12.38 -6.23
C LEU A 211 39.48 -13.68 -6.28
N SER A 212 39.16 -14.58 -7.20
CA SER A 212 39.70 -15.95 -7.18
C SER A 212 41.08 -16.11 -7.82
N GLY A 213 41.54 -15.12 -8.61
CA GLY A 213 42.91 -15.04 -9.11
C GLY A 213 43.25 -16.00 -10.25
N SER A 214 43.25 -17.31 -9.99
CA SER A 214 43.78 -18.35 -10.92
C SER A 214 42.84 -19.50 -11.35
N PRO A 215 41.65 -19.77 -10.77
CA PRO A 215 40.80 -20.83 -11.27
C PRO A 215 40.18 -20.44 -12.61
N SER A 216 39.89 -21.47 -13.43
CA SER A 216 39.24 -21.24 -14.72
C SER A 216 37.87 -20.56 -14.50
N PRO A 217 37.47 -19.60 -15.35
CA PRO A 217 36.15 -18.95 -15.25
C PRO A 217 34.99 -19.95 -15.19
N THR A 218 35.12 -21.06 -15.90
CA THR A 218 34.15 -22.18 -15.89
C THR A 218 34.05 -22.86 -14.53
N THR A 219 35.16 -23.01 -13.81
CA THR A 219 35.16 -23.57 -12.44
C THR A 219 34.41 -22.65 -11.49
N ILE A 220 34.62 -21.34 -11.59
CA ILE A 220 33.98 -20.36 -10.70
C ILE A 220 32.47 -20.33 -10.94
N VAL A 221 32.02 -20.29 -12.20
CA VAL A 221 30.59 -20.34 -12.55
C VAL A 221 29.94 -21.63 -12.03
N TYR A 222 30.61 -22.77 -12.21
CA TYR A 222 30.14 -24.06 -11.71
C TYR A 222 30.05 -24.06 -10.17
N MET A 223 31.08 -23.56 -9.49
CA MET A 223 31.11 -23.48 -8.02
C MET A 223 30.02 -22.56 -7.49
N THR A 224 29.79 -21.40 -8.08
CA THR A 224 28.69 -20.48 -7.72
C THR A 224 27.33 -21.17 -7.88
N ALA A 225 27.06 -21.75 -9.06
CA ALA A 225 25.78 -22.42 -9.32
C ALA A 225 25.51 -23.60 -8.37
N THR A 226 26.54 -24.41 -8.07
CA THR A 226 26.40 -25.55 -7.15
C THR A 226 26.31 -25.11 -5.69
N SER A 227 27.11 -24.12 -5.27
CA SER A 227 27.12 -23.56 -3.90
C SER A 227 25.79 -22.95 -3.50
N PHE A 228 25.07 -22.39 -4.47
CA PHE A 228 23.75 -21.80 -4.26
C PHE A 228 22.69 -22.85 -3.89
N LEU A 229 22.77 -24.05 -4.50
CA LEU A 229 21.82 -25.14 -4.27
C LEU A 229 22.25 -26.06 -3.12
N ASN A 230 23.55 -26.24 -2.94
CA ASN A 230 24.13 -27.12 -1.94
C ASN A 230 25.33 -26.42 -1.28
N PRO A 231 25.29 -26.15 0.03
CA PRO A 231 26.41 -25.53 0.74
C PRO A 231 27.69 -26.33 0.53
N GLN A 232 28.73 -25.68 0.02
CA GLN A 232 30.02 -26.33 -0.21
C GLN A 232 30.75 -26.61 1.11
N GLY A 233 31.44 -27.74 1.17
CA GLY A 233 32.26 -28.13 2.31
C GLY A 233 33.60 -27.38 2.33
N GLN A 234 34.31 -27.48 3.46
CA GLN A 234 35.66 -26.91 3.59
C GLN A 234 36.66 -27.49 2.58
N GLY A 235 36.46 -28.76 2.16
CA GLY A 235 37.30 -29.42 1.16
C GLY A 235 37.13 -28.84 -0.24
N ASP A 236 35.93 -28.41 -0.60
CA ASP A 236 35.60 -27.89 -1.95
C ASP A 236 36.23 -26.51 -2.21
N THR A 237 36.50 -25.75 -1.14
CA THR A 237 37.07 -24.39 -1.20
C THR A 237 38.57 -24.35 -0.89
N ALA A 238 39.22 -25.49 -0.67
CA ALA A 238 40.63 -25.58 -0.27
C ALA A 238 41.58 -24.98 -1.32
N GLY A 239 41.28 -25.16 -2.61
CA GLY A 239 42.06 -24.62 -3.73
C GLY A 239 41.79 -23.15 -4.07
N LEU A 240 40.83 -22.50 -3.39
CA LEU A 240 40.49 -21.10 -3.63
C LEU A 240 41.36 -20.14 -2.83
N HIS A 241 41.53 -18.93 -3.36
CA HIS A 241 42.16 -17.84 -2.64
C HIS A 241 41.44 -17.54 -1.32
N ALA A 242 42.19 -17.20 -0.26
CA ALA A 242 41.66 -17.01 1.09
C ALA A 242 40.51 -15.98 1.15
N ALA A 243 40.54 -14.95 0.30
CA ALA A 243 39.49 -13.95 0.20
C ALA A 243 38.19 -14.45 -0.46
N ALA A 244 38.26 -15.48 -1.31
CA ALA A 244 37.11 -16.06 -1.99
C ALA A 244 36.32 -17.04 -1.10
N ARG A 245 36.99 -17.68 -0.13
CA ARG A 245 36.34 -18.63 0.80
C ARG A 245 35.15 -18.05 1.59
N PRO A 246 35.24 -16.87 2.24
CA PRO A 246 34.09 -16.29 2.93
C PRO A 246 32.99 -15.86 1.97
N LEU A 247 33.32 -15.50 0.71
CA LEU A 247 32.33 -15.13 -0.30
C LEU A 247 31.40 -16.32 -0.62
N PHE A 248 31.97 -17.49 -0.91
CA PHE A 248 31.19 -18.70 -1.20
C PHE A 248 30.40 -19.20 0.01
N ALA A 249 30.92 -19.01 1.24
CA ALA A 249 30.14 -19.28 2.45
C ALA A 249 28.90 -18.37 2.56
N VAL A 250 29.07 -17.06 2.34
CA VAL A 250 27.96 -16.09 2.33
C VAL A 250 26.98 -16.40 1.21
N GLU A 251 27.46 -16.79 0.03
CA GLU A 251 26.63 -17.21 -1.10
C GLU A 251 25.72 -18.39 -0.73
N SER A 252 26.27 -19.45 -0.15
CA SER A 252 25.46 -20.62 0.25
C SER A 252 24.37 -20.25 1.26
N TRP A 253 24.68 -19.39 2.24
CA TRP A 253 23.67 -18.90 3.18
C TRP A 253 22.61 -18.03 2.49
N ALA A 254 23.01 -17.16 1.57
CA ALA A 254 22.10 -16.35 0.78
C ALA A 254 21.18 -17.23 -0.09
N GLY A 255 21.71 -18.30 -0.67
CA GLY A 255 20.95 -19.30 -1.43
C GLY A 255 19.91 -20.01 -0.58
N VAL A 256 20.29 -20.53 0.58
CA VAL A 256 19.38 -21.20 1.53
C VAL A 256 18.25 -20.28 1.98
N VAL A 257 18.56 -19.03 2.33
CA VAL A 257 17.55 -18.04 2.74
C VAL A 257 16.61 -17.72 1.58
N SER A 258 17.15 -17.51 0.38
CA SER A 258 16.36 -17.16 -0.80
C SER A 258 15.43 -18.31 -1.23
N MET A 259 15.93 -19.55 -1.22
CA MET A 259 15.14 -20.75 -1.50
C MET A 259 14.06 -20.99 -0.44
N SER A 260 14.37 -20.76 0.84
CA SER A 260 13.40 -20.88 1.94
C SER A 260 12.27 -19.86 1.83
N VAL A 261 12.59 -18.60 1.51
CA VAL A 261 11.59 -17.55 1.26
C VAL A 261 10.75 -17.90 0.02
N PHE A 262 11.39 -18.35 -1.06
CA PHE A 262 10.69 -18.78 -2.27
C PHE A 262 9.70 -19.92 -1.98
N PHE A 263 10.12 -20.94 -1.25
CA PHE A 263 9.27 -22.07 -0.88
C PHE A 263 8.11 -21.65 0.03
N ALA A 264 8.39 -20.83 1.06
CA ALA A 264 7.35 -20.29 1.95
C ALA A 264 6.29 -19.50 1.17
N LEU A 265 6.71 -18.73 0.16
CA LEU A 265 5.80 -18.00 -0.71
C LEU A 265 5.02 -18.91 -1.66
N LEU A 266 5.64 -19.97 -2.18
CA LEU A 266 4.97 -21.00 -2.99
C LEU A 266 3.87 -21.72 -2.20
N VAL A 267 4.19 -22.16 -0.98
CA VAL A 267 3.26 -22.85 -0.08
C VAL A 267 2.08 -21.95 0.26
N ARG A 268 2.35 -20.68 0.61
CA ARG A 268 1.28 -19.71 0.89
C ARG A 268 0.38 -19.46 -0.31
N LYS A 269 0.92 -19.46 -1.54
CA LYS A 269 0.12 -19.36 -2.77
C LYS A 269 -0.76 -20.58 -2.96
N TRP A 270 -0.23 -21.77 -2.68
CA TRP A 270 -0.95 -23.03 -2.86
C TRP A 270 -2.13 -23.19 -1.90
N PHE A 271 -1.99 -22.76 -0.64
CA PHE A 271 -3.10 -22.79 0.33
C PHE A 271 -4.16 -21.69 0.15
N ARG A 272 -3.93 -20.74 -0.76
CA ARG A 272 -4.88 -19.65 -1.06
C ARG A 272 -5.70 -19.90 -2.34
N MET A 273 -5.36 -20.93 -3.12
CA MET A 273 -6.14 -21.40 -4.28
C MET A 273 -6.90 -22.66 -3.90
#